data_AF-A0A8J7XRJ7-F1
#
_entry.id   AF-A0A8J7XRJ7-F1
#
_cell.length_a   1.000
_cell.length_b   1.000
_cell.length_c   1.000
_cell.angle_alpha   90.00
_cell.angle_beta   90.00
_cell.angle_gamma   90.00
#
_symmetry.space_group_name_H-M   'P 1'
#
loop_
_entity.id
_entity.type
_entity.pdbx_description
1 polymer ?
#
loop_
_entity_poly.entity_id
_entity_poly.type
_entity_poly.pdbx_seq_one_letter_code
_entity_poly.pdbx_strand_id
1 'polypeptide(L)'
;MLEEIEHEGGLSIDFFESILDAIHVEGIFLNTAFSYIFDLQSGDVYAYYFHQFEDVVEFNLVEELAHDPLFLDDTGICSGYCLPRLVSQETNDKVTSELRGYKIKFFLIIVFGVAVLSCGGFFIYKKIRNRRTVDLLS
;
A
#
# COMPACT_ATOMS: atom_id res chain seq x y z
N MET A 1 2.82 20.51 6.81
CA MET A 1 2.28 21.74 6.18
C MET A 1 3.20 21.97 4.99
N LEU A 2 2.68 21.98 3.76
CA LEU A 2 3.51 22.08 2.55
C LEU A 2 4.16 23.48 2.51
N GLU A 3 5.48 23.54 2.34
CA GLU A 3 6.18 24.81 2.12
C GLU A 3 5.74 25.43 0.78
N GLU A 4 5.62 26.75 0.76
CA GLU A 4 5.30 27.51 -0.44
C GLU A 4 6.51 27.51 -1.38
N ILE A 5 6.32 27.11 -2.64
CA ILE A 5 7.40 27.06 -3.63
C ILE A 5 7.60 28.48 -4.16
N GLU A 6 8.51 29.23 -3.54
CA GLU A 6 8.78 30.62 -3.91
C GLU A 6 9.69 30.75 -5.14
N HIS A 7 10.51 29.73 -5.45
CA HIS A 7 11.48 29.75 -6.55
C HIS A 7 11.62 28.38 -7.24
N GLU A 8 11.88 28.36 -8.55
CA GLU A 8 12.07 27.14 -9.36
C GLU A 8 13.19 26.22 -8.83
N GLY A 9 14.23 26.80 -8.20
CA GLY A 9 15.31 26.04 -7.57
C GLY A 9 14.92 25.25 -6.32
N GLY A 10 13.68 25.41 -5.82
CA GLY A 10 13.13 24.59 -4.74
C GLY A 10 12.48 23.29 -5.21
N LEU A 11 12.36 23.07 -6.53
CA LEU A 11 11.83 21.84 -7.11
C LEU A 11 12.95 20.80 -7.22
N SER A 12 13.21 20.09 -6.12
CA SER A 12 14.16 18.97 -6.06
C SER A 12 13.44 17.62 -5.93
N ILE A 13 14.17 16.53 -6.21
CA ILE A 13 13.68 15.17 -5.98
C ILE A 13 13.28 14.99 -4.51
N ASP A 14 14.13 15.40 -3.57
CA ASP A 14 13.86 15.34 -2.12
C ASP A 14 12.55 16.05 -1.74
N PHE A 15 12.24 17.18 -2.38
CA PHE A 15 10.99 17.89 -2.12
C PHE A 15 9.78 17.07 -2.59
N PHE A 16 9.83 16.51 -3.80
CA PHE A 16 8.77 15.63 -4.29
C PHE A 16 8.64 14.34 -3.48
N GLU A 17 9.75 13.74 -3.03
CA GLU A 17 9.74 12.61 -2.10
C GLU A 17 8.99 12.97 -0.82
N SER A 18 9.26 14.13 -0.23
CA SER A 18 8.56 14.58 0.99
C SER A 18 7.05 14.73 0.79
N ILE A 19 6.62 15.14 -0.42
CA ILE A 19 5.21 15.21 -0.78
C ILE A 19 4.63 13.80 -0.88
N LEU A 20 5.29 12.90 -1.60
CA LEU A 20 4.86 11.52 -1.77
C LEU A 20 4.76 10.80 -0.42
N ASP A 21 5.70 11.05 0.49
CA ASP A 21 5.65 10.56 1.87
C ASP A 21 4.47 11.15 2.65
N ALA A 22 4.18 12.44 2.49
CA ALA A 22 3.04 13.06 3.17
C ALA A 22 1.66 12.57 2.68
N ILE A 23 1.55 12.10 1.43
CA ILE A 23 0.27 11.75 0.80
C ILE A 23 0.06 10.25 0.58
N HIS A 24 1.08 9.41 0.81
CA HIS A 24 0.92 7.98 0.61
C HIS A 24 -0.20 7.45 1.51
N VAL A 25 -0.89 6.41 1.02
CA VAL A 25 -1.94 5.75 1.78
C VAL A 25 -1.38 4.44 2.29
N GLU A 26 -1.48 4.24 3.60
CA GLU A 26 -1.18 2.98 4.29
C GLU A 26 -2.42 2.50 5.04
N GLY A 27 -2.83 1.27 4.78
CA GLY A 27 -4.06 0.77 5.37
C GLY A 27 -4.36 -0.70 5.11
N ILE A 28 -5.42 -1.15 5.79
CA ILE A 28 -5.87 -2.55 5.72
C ILE A 28 -6.50 -2.87 4.34
N PHE A 29 -7.17 -1.88 3.74
CA PHE A 29 -7.95 -2.06 2.51
C PHE A 29 -7.32 -1.42 1.28
N LEU A 30 -6.49 -0.39 1.48
CA LEU A 30 -5.89 0.38 0.41
C LEU A 30 -4.48 0.76 0.84
N ASN A 31 -3.53 0.59 -0.07
CA ASN A 31 -2.16 1.02 0.09
C ASN A 31 -1.70 1.65 -1.23
N THR A 32 -0.87 2.69 -1.16
CA THR A 32 -0.11 3.17 -2.31
C THR A 32 0.91 2.10 -2.70
N ALA A 33 0.75 1.51 -3.89
CA ALA A 33 1.62 0.44 -4.36
C ALA A 33 2.89 0.97 -5.05
N PHE A 34 2.77 2.07 -5.80
CA PHE A 34 3.87 2.69 -6.53
C PHE A 34 3.73 4.20 -6.50
N SER A 35 4.86 4.88 -6.42
CA SER A 35 4.99 6.32 -6.63
C SER A 35 6.11 6.58 -7.62
N TYR A 36 5.98 7.63 -8.43
CA TYR A 36 6.99 7.97 -9.44
C TYR A 36 7.28 9.47 -9.40
N ILE A 37 8.55 9.82 -9.57
CA ILE A 37 9.01 11.18 -9.89
C ILE A 37 9.72 11.11 -11.24
N PHE A 38 9.41 12.06 -12.12
CA PHE A 38 9.98 12.13 -13.47
C PHE A 38 10.69 13.47 -13.65
N ASP A 39 12.00 13.44 -13.90
CA ASP A 39 12.71 14.59 -14.46
C ASP A 39 12.64 14.49 -15.99
N LEU A 40 11.79 15.32 -16.58
CA LEU A 40 11.57 15.32 -18.03
C LEU A 40 12.70 16.02 -18.81
N GLN A 41 13.56 16.80 -18.15
CA GLN A 41 14.68 17.47 -18.81
C GLN A 41 15.85 16.51 -19.01
N SER A 42 16.19 15.73 -17.98
CA SER A 42 17.25 14.71 -18.04
C SER A 42 16.74 13.36 -18.55
N GLY A 43 15.44 13.09 -18.41
CA GLY A 43 14.84 11.78 -18.71
C GLY A 43 14.95 10.78 -17.56
N ASP A 44 15.35 11.23 -16.36
CA ASP A 44 15.50 10.38 -15.19
C ASP A 44 14.15 10.08 -14.54
N VAL A 45 13.98 8.82 -14.12
CA VAL A 45 12.78 8.32 -13.47
C VAL A 45 13.16 7.72 -12.14
N TYR A 46 12.48 8.18 -11.09
CA TYR A 46 12.62 7.69 -9.73
C TYR A 46 11.33 6.95 -9.38
N ALA A 47 11.40 5.64 -9.22
CA ALA A 47 10.28 4.79 -8.87
C ALA A 47 10.43 4.28 -7.45
N TYR A 48 9.38 4.45 -6.65
CA TYR A 48 9.30 4.01 -5.27
C TYR A 48 8.23 2.94 -5.15
N TYR A 49 8.62 1.80 -4.59
CA TYR A 49 7.68 0.71 -4.34
C TYR A 49 7.15 0.82 -2.92
N PHE A 50 5.82 0.74 -2.79
CA PHE A 50 5.12 0.69 -1.50
C PHE A 50 5.63 1.72 -0.48
N HIS A 51 5.66 3.00 -0.87
CA HIS A 51 6.12 4.14 -0.04
C HIS A 51 7.54 4.01 0.58
N GLN A 52 8.39 3.13 0.03
CA GLN A 52 9.77 2.97 0.51
C GLN A 52 10.68 4.00 -0.17
N PHE A 53 10.71 5.22 0.37
CA PHE A 53 11.51 6.32 -0.19
C PHE A 53 13.03 6.15 -0.01
N GLU A 54 13.45 5.24 0.88
CA GLU A 54 14.87 4.93 1.11
C GLU A 54 15.47 3.99 0.05
N ASP A 55 14.63 3.28 -0.71
CA ASP A 55 15.03 2.26 -1.68
C ASP A 55 14.47 2.62 -3.06
N VAL A 56 15.06 3.67 -3.64
CA VAL A 56 14.64 4.23 -4.93
C VAL A 56 15.22 3.42 -6.08
N VAL A 57 14.35 3.14 -7.04
CA VAL A 57 14.75 2.65 -8.36
C VAL A 57 14.94 3.87 -9.26
N GLU A 58 16.19 4.18 -9.58
CA GLU A 58 16.54 5.25 -10.53
C GLU A 58 16.97 4.64 -11.87
N PHE A 59 16.41 5.15 -12.96
CA PHE A 59 16.82 4.81 -14.31
C PHE A 59 16.59 5.96 -15.28
N ASN A 60 17.38 5.99 -16.36
CA ASN A 60 17.18 6.95 -17.44
C ASN A 60 16.33 6.34 -18.56
N LEU A 61 15.24 7.02 -18.92
CA LEU A 61 14.29 6.52 -19.91
C LEU A 61 14.91 6.36 -21.30
N VAL A 62 15.83 7.25 -21.70
CA VAL A 62 16.46 7.20 -23.02
C VAL A 62 17.40 5.99 -23.12
N GLU A 63 18.13 5.70 -22.05
CA GLU A 63 19.03 4.55 -21.98
C GLU A 63 18.26 3.23 -22.02
N GLU A 64 17.17 3.13 -21.24
CA GLU A 64 16.31 1.93 -21.22
C GLU A 64 15.66 1.66 -22.58
N LEU A 65 15.15 2.71 -23.25
CA LEU A 65 14.58 2.59 -24.60
C LEU A 65 15.61 2.18 -25.66
N ALA A 66 16.89 2.46 -25.44
CA ALA A 66 17.97 2.06 -26.33
C ALA A 66 18.43 0.60 -26.10
N HIS A 67 18.22 0.06 -24.91
CA HIS A 67 18.71 -1.26 -24.51
C HIS A 67 17.85 -2.42 -25.01
N ASP A 68 16.56 -2.20 -25.27
CA ASP A 68 15.67 -3.16 -25.94
C ASP A 68 14.48 -2.40 -26.56
N PRO A 69 14.21 -2.48 -27.88
CA PRO A 69 12.97 -1.94 -28.42
C PRO A 69 11.82 -2.74 -27.82
N LEU A 70 11.06 -2.11 -26.93
CA LEU A 70 9.81 -2.63 -26.37
C LEU A 70 9.04 -3.39 -27.44
N PHE A 71 9.08 -4.72 -27.40
CA PHE A 71 8.16 -5.54 -28.16
C PHE A 71 6.80 -5.39 -27.47
N LEU A 72 6.10 -4.32 -27.84
CA LEU A 72 4.66 -4.28 -27.73
C LEU A 72 4.17 -5.53 -28.44
N ASP A 73 3.52 -6.43 -27.70
CA ASP A 73 2.82 -7.51 -28.35
C ASP A 73 1.70 -6.94 -29.23
N ASP A 74 1.04 -7.78 -30.01
CA ASP A 74 -0.03 -7.37 -30.92
C ASP A 74 -1.23 -6.71 -30.20
N THR A 75 -1.24 -6.71 -28.85
CA THR A 75 -2.24 -6.03 -28.01
C THR A 75 -1.83 -4.62 -27.58
N GLY A 76 -0.61 -4.18 -27.93
CA GLY A 76 -0.06 -2.90 -27.48
C GLY A 76 0.34 -2.91 -26.01
N ILE A 77 0.50 -4.11 -25.42
CA ILE A 77 0.90 -4.29 -24.02
C ILE A 77 2.33 -4.82 -24.03
N CYS A 78 3.18 -4.26 -23.17
CA CYS A 78 4.54 -4.75 -23.01
C CYS A 78 4.49 -6.17 -22.44
N SER A 79 4.65 -7.19 -23.30
CA SER A 79 4.79 -8.59 -22.90
C SER A 79 6.21 -8.84 -22.43
N GLY A 80 6.53 -8.23 -21.29
CA GLY A 80 7.88 -8.12 -20.77
C GLY A 80 7.83 -7.14 -19.62
N TYR A 81 7.59 -7.66 -18.43
CA TYR A 81 7.58 -6.88 -17.21
C TYR A 81 8.97 -6.27 -16.99
N CYS A 82 9.21 -5.03 -17.43
CA CYS A 82 10.47 -4.32 -17.18
C CYS A 82 10.60 -3.92 -15.70
N LEU A 83 9.49 -3.67 -15.01
CA LEU A 83 9.46 -3.19 -13.62
C LEU A 83 9.95 -4.21 -12.55
N PRO A 84 9.60 -5.51 -12.60
CA PRO A 84 10.10 -6.49 -11.63
C PRO A 84 11.61 -6.73 -11.70
N ARG A 85 12.28 -6.34 -12.79
CA ARG A 85 13.74 -6.42 -12.89
C ARG A 85 14.42 -5.32 -12.06
N LEU A 86 13.78 -4.18 -11.93
CA LEU A 86 14.35 -3.00 -11.32
C LEU A 86 14.16 -2.97 -9.80
N VAL A 87 13.11 -3.60 -9.29
CA VAL A 87 12.86 -3.72 -7.84
C VAL A 87 13.63 -4.90 -7.27
N SER A 88 14.43 -4.68 -6.24
CA SER A 88 15.22 -5.74 -5.61
C SER A 88 14.32 -6.83 -4.99
N GLN A 89 14.84 -8.06 -4.85
CA GLN A 89 14.10 -9.10 -4.13
C GLN A 89 13.86 -8.73 -2.66
N GLU A 90 14.79 -7.99 -2.05
CA GLU A 90 14.68 -7.53 -0.67
C GLU A 90 13.50 -6.59 -0.48
N THR A 91 13.33 -5.62 -1.39
CA THR A 91 12.19 -4.70 -1.41
C THR A 91 10.88 -5.48 -1.50
N ASN A 92 10.80 -6.47 -2.40
CA ASN A 92 9.62 -7.31 -2.57
C ASN A 92 9.28 -8.14 -1.32
N ASP A 93 10.28 -8.70 -0.65
CA ASP A 93 10.11 -9.46 0.58
C ASP A 93 9.61 -8.55 1.72
N LYS A 94 10.17 -7.35 1.84
CA LYS A 94 9.76 -6.34 2.83
C LYS A 94 8.29 -5.97 2.64
N VAL A 95 7.87 -5.62 1.42
CA VAL A 95 6.47 -5.29 1.11
C VAL A 95 5.52 -6.47 1.36
N THR A 96 5.94 -7.68 0.99
CA THR A 96 5.13 -8.88 1.23
C THR A 96 4.93 -9.12 2.73
N SER A 97 5.94 -8.84 3.55
CA SER A 97 5.87 -8.97 5.00
C SER A 97 4.94 -7.94 5.64
N GLU A 98 4.94 -6.69 5.17
CA GLU A 98 4.08 -5.61 5.66
C GLU A 98 2.61 -5.86 5.30
N LEU A 99 2.33 -6.23 4.04
CA LEU A 99 1.00 -6.63 3.59
C LEU A 99 0.47 -7.83 4.38
N ARG A 100 1.34 -8.79 4.73
CA ARG A 100 0.98 -9.92 5.60
C ARG A 100 0.61 -9.43 7.01
N GLY A 101 1.34 -8.45 7.55
CA GLY A 101 1.03 -7.79 8.81
C GLY A 101 -0.38 -7.18 8.82
N TYR A 102 -0.75 -6.46 7.76
CA TYR A 102 -2.10 -5.89 7.60
C TYR A 102 -3.20 -6.96 7.59
N LYS A 103 -2.98 -8.06 6.85
CA LYS A 103 -3.93 -9.19 6.81
C LYS A 103 -4.11 -9.85 8.18
N ILE A 104 -3.03 -10.03 8.95
CA ILE A 104 -3.09 -10.61 10.29
C ILE A 104 -3.88 -9.69 11.24
N LYS A 105 -3.58 -8.38 11.24
CA LYS A 105 -4.31 -7.40 12.06
C LYS A 105 -5.80 -7.42 11.75
N PHE A 106 -6.16 -7.47 10.47
CA PHE A 106 -7.56 -7.56 10.04
C PHE A 106 -8.25 -8.84 10.52
N PHE A 107 -7.57 -9.98 10.38
CA PHE A 107 -8.08 -11.27 10.87
C PHE A 107 -8.35 -11.24 12.37
N LEU A 108 -7.42 -10.68 13.17
CA LEU A 108 -7.60 -10.55 14.61
C LEU A 108 -8.80 -9.65 14.98
N ILE A 109 -9.01 -8.54 14.25
CA ILE A 109 -10.17 -7.66 14.45
C ILE A 109 -11.48 -8.42 14.21
N ILE A 110 -11.57 -9.19 13.12
CA ILE A 110 -12.77 -9.99 12.81
C ILE A 110 -13.02 -11.03 13.90
N VAL A 111 -12.00 -11.81 14.26
CA VAL A 111 -12.13 -12.87 15.28
C VAL A 111 -12.58 -12.28 16.62
N PHE A 112 -12.00 -11.16 17.03
CA PHE A 112 -12.37 -10.49 18.27
C PHE A 112 -13.81 -9.94 18.20
N GLY A 113 -14.19 -9.34 17.08
CA GLY A 113 -15.57 -8.85 16.86
C GLY A 113 -16.61 -9.97 16.97
N VAL A 114 -16.36 -11.12 16.34
CA VAL A 114 -17.23 -12.30 16.42
C VAL A 114 -17.29 -12.88 17.84
N ALA A 115 -16.17 -12.93 18.55
CA ALA A 115 -16.11 -13.38 19.94
C ALA A 115 -16.96 -12.48 20.86
N VAL A 116 -16.86 -11.16 20.72
CA VAL A 116 -17.65 -10.20 21.50
C VAL A 116 -19.15 -10.35 21.22
N LEU A 117 -19.53 -10.46 19.93
CA LEU A 117 -20.94 -10.65 19.54
C LEU A 117 -21.52 -11.96 20.06
N SER A 118 -20.77 -13.06 19.99
CA SER A 118 -21.21 -14.37 20.49
C SER A 118 -21.35 -14.40 22.02
N CYS A 119 -20.39 -13.83 22.77
CA CYS A 119 -20.47 -13.71 24.22
C CYS A 119 -21.63 -12.81 24.68
N GLY A 120 -21.81 -11.65 24.02
CA GLY A 120 -22.92 -10.74 24.29
C GLY A 120 -24.28 -11.39 24.03
N GLY A 121 -24.43 -12.05 22.89
CA GLY A 121 -25.63 -12.81 22.55
C GLY A 121 -25.94 -13.93 23.55
N PHE A 122 -24.91 -14.67 24.00
CA PHE A 122 -25.06 -15.70 25.01
C PHE A 122 -25.55 -15.15 26.36
N PHE A 123 -25.00 -14.02 26.82
CA PHE A 123 -25.43 -13.37 28.06
C PHE A 123 -26.89 -12.88 27.98
N ILE A 124 -27.27 -12.25 26.86
CA ILE A 124 -28.64 -11.79 26.62
C ILE A 124 -29.60 -12.99 26.58
N TYR A 125 -29.25 -14.03 25.84
CA TYR A 125 -30.02 -15.28 25.76
C TYR A 125 -30.23 -15.91 27.14
N LYS A 126 -29.16 -16.03 27.93
CA LYS A 126 -29.21 -16.55 29.30
C LYS A 126 -30.11 -15.70 30.20
N LYS A 127 -30.03 -14.36 30.09
CA LYS A 127 -30.86 -13.42 30.86
C LYS A 127 -32.35 -13.54 30.51
N ILE A 128 -32.68 -13.65 29.22
CA ILE A 128 -34.07 -13.84 28.75
C ILE A 128 -34.62 -15.18 29.22
N ARG A 129 -33.85 -16.26 29.10
CA ARG A 129 -34.25 -17.59 29.55
C ARG A 129 -34.56 -17.62 31.05
N ASN A 130 -33.72 -17.00 31.88
CA ASN A 130 -33.91 -16.97 33.32
C ASN A 130 -35.18 -16.21 33.74
N ARG A 131 -35.56 -15.12 33.03
CA ARG A 131 -36.82 -14.41 33.30
C ARG A 131 -38.03 -15.29 32.99
N ARG A 132 -38.02 -15.96 31.83
CA ARG A 132 -39.10 -16.86 31.42
C ARG A 132 -39.33 -18.03 32.38
N THR A 133 -38.27 -18.55 33.00
CA THR A 133 -38.41 -19.60 34.03
C THR A 133 -39.01 -19.10 35.35
N VAL A 134 -38.81 -17.83 35.71
CA VAL A 134 -39.41 -17.24 36.91
C VAL A 134 -40.91 -17.00 36.70
N ASP A 135 -41.31 -16.50 35.52
CA ASP A 135 -42.72 -16.25 35.19
C ASP A 135 -43.57 -17.54 35.09
N LEU A 136 -42.94 -18.71 34.86
CA LEU A 136 -43.62 -20.01 34.82
C LEU A 136 -43.78 -20.67 36.20
N LEU A 137 -43.13 -20.13 37.23
CA LEU A 137 -43.12 -20.67 38.60
C LEU A 137 -43.90 -19.79 39.60
N SER A 138 -44.44 -18.65 39.16
CA SER A 138 -45.32 -17.73 39.91
C SER A 138 -46.78 -17.90 39.51
#